data_AF-A0A5P0YZ78-F1
#
_entry.id   AF-A0A5P0YZ78-F1
#
_cell.length_a   1.000
_cell.length_b   1.000
_cell.length_c   1.000
_cell.angle_alpha   90.00
_cell.angle_beta   90.00
_cell.angle_gamma   90.00
#
_symmetry.space_group_name_H-M   'P 1'
#
loop_
_entity.id
_entity.type
_entity.pdbx_description
1 polymer ?
#
loop_
_entity_poly.entity_id
_entity_poly.type
_entity_poly.pdbx_seq_one_letter_code
_entity_poly.pdbx_strand_id
1 'polypeptide(L)'
;MLILLNVVKVDIVWALLGGIGAGMVLLHRHLPDKLKTLTGGATNCALPVINTCADVGFGAVVGSVVGFKSISNMLLSIPGTPLISLSLATQLLCGITGSASGGLGIAMELFAKQFLSLGLNPE
;
A
#
# COMPACT_ATOMS: atom_id res chain seq x y z
N MET A 1 -6.48 1.80 16.22
CA MET A 1 -6.21 1.13 14.92
C MET A 1 -5.74 -0.32 15.13
N LEU A 2 -4.49 -0.59 15.56
CA LEU A 2 -3.94 -1.96 15.63
C LEU A 2 -4.82 -2.97 16.38
N ILE A 3 -5.35 -2.60 17.55
CA ILE A 3 -6.22 -3.49 18.35
C ILE A 3 -7.56 -3.75 17.64
N LEU A 4 -8.18 -2.71 17.07
CA LEU A 4 -9.46 -2.84 16.36
C LEU A 4 -9.31 -3.68 15.08
N LEU A 5 -8.20 -3.51 14.37
CA LEU A 5 -7.90 -4.26 13.15
C LEU A 5 -7.59 -5.73 13.46
N ASN A 6 -6.75 -5.98 14.46
CA ASN A 6 -6.17 -7.31 14.67
C ASN A 6 -6.99 -8.21 15.62
N VAL A 7 -7.71 -7.61 16.58
CA VAL A 7 -8.50 -8.37 17.57
C VAL A 7 -9.98 -8.39 17.19
N VAL A 8 -10.52 -7.24 16.79
CA VAL A 8 -11.96 -7.08 16.51
C VAL A 8 -12.27 -7.34 15.03
N LYS A 9 -11.24 -7.40 14.16
CA LYS A 9 -11.37 -7.62 12.70
C LYS A 9 -12.35 -6.67 12.01
N VAL A 10 -12.38 -5.42 12.44
CA VAL A 10 -13.22 -4.38 11.83
C VAL A 10 -12.53 -3.82 10.59
N ASP A 11 -13.30 -3.42 9.57
CA ASP A 11 -12.75 -2.76 8.39
C ASP A 11 -11.81 -1.61 8.75
N ILE A 12 -10.78 -1.43 7.92
CA ILE A 12 -9.70 -0.49 8.17
C ILE A 12 -10.21 0.94 8.37
N VAL A 13 -11.29 1.32 7.67
CA VAL A 13 -11.95 2.63 7.79
C VAL A 13 -12.47 2.85 9.21
N TRP A 14 -13.21 1.88 9.76
CA TRP A 14 -13.75 1.95 11.12
C TRP A 14 -12.64 1.86 12.18
N ALA A 15 -11.61 1.03 11.94
CA ALA A 15 -10.45 0.93 12.81
C ALA A 15 -9.63 2.23 12.88
N LEU A 16 -9.58 2.99 11.76
CA LEU A 16 -8.94 4.31 11.68
C LEU A 16 -9.78 5.36 12.42
N LEU A 17 -11.09 5.41 12.16
CA LEU A 17 -12.02 6.33 12.84
C LEU A 17 -12.01 6.12 14.35
N GLY A 18 -12.03 4.88 14.82
CA GLY A 18 -11.91 4.55 16.24
C GLY A 18 -10.55 4.97 16.82
N GLY A 19 -9.48 4.88 16.05
CA GLY A 19 -8.15 5.37 16.44
C GLY A 19 -8.10 6.89 16.60
N ILE A 20 -8.66 7.64 15.66
CA ILE A 20 -8.77 9.10 15.72
C ILE A 20 -9.62 9.52 16.92
N GLY A 21 -10.76 8.85 17.14
CA GLY A 21 -11.63 9.07 18.29
C GLY A 21 -10.92 8.84 19.62
N ALA A 22 -10.22 7.71 19.77
CA ALA A 22 -9.42 7.41 20.96
C ALA A 22 -8.31 8.45 21.18
N GLY A 23 -7.64 8.90 20.12
CA GLY A 23 -6.64 9.96 20.19
C GLY A 23 -7.22 11.29 20.68
N MET A 24 -8.40 11.69 20.17
CA MET A 24 -9.09 12.90 20.62
C MET A 24 -9.52 12.83 22.09
N VAL A 25 -9.91 11.64 22.58
CA VAL A 25 -10.29 11.42 23.98
C VAL A 25 -9.05 11.42 24.88
N LEU A 26 -8.01 10.66 24.55
CA LEU A 26 -6.82 10.53 25.40
C LEU A 26 -5.98 11.82 25.46
N LEU A 27 -5.87 12.54 24.33
CA LEU A 27 -5.13 13.80 24.27
C LEU A 27 -6.03 15.03 24.48
N HIS A 28 -7.28 14.88 24.90
CA HIS A 28 -8.24 16.01 25.00
C HIS A 28 -7.71 17.19 25.84
N ARG A 29 -6.81 16.92 26.80
CA ARG A 29 -6.24 17.90 27.73
C ARG A 29 -5.00 18.62 27.17
N HIS A 30 -4.39 18.06 26.13
CA HIS A 30 -3.23 18.60 25.41
C HIS A 30 -3.59 19.18 24.04
N LEU A 31 -4.87 19.12 23.62
CA LEU A 31 -5.35 19.80 22.42
C LEU A 31 -5.89 21.19 22.81
N PRO A 32 -5.14 22.28 22.54
CA PRO A 32 -5.62 23.62 22.85
C PRO A 32 -6.83 24.00 22.00
N ASP A 33 -6.90 23.52 20.75
CA ASP A 33 -7.92 23.92 19.80
C ASP A 33 -8.32 22.76 18.87
N LYS A 34 -9.40 22.05 19.23
CA LYS A 34 -9.78 20.76 18.63
C LYS A 34 -10.10 20.87 17.14
N LEU A 35 -10.79 21.94 16.73
CA LEU A 35 -11.11 22.19 15.33
C LEU A 35 -9.85 22.47 14.51
N LYS A 36 -8.95 23.29 15.04
CA LYS A 36 -7.69 23.62 14.35
C LYS A 36 -6.79 22.39 14.19
N THR A 37 -6.74 21.51 15.17
CA THR A 37 -6.02 20.23 15.07
C THR A 37 -6.64 19.32 14.00
N LEU A 38 -7.97 19.23 13.95
CA LEU A 38 -8.66 18.41 12.94
C LEU A 38 -8.46 18.96 11.52
N THR A 39 -8.64 20.26 11.33
CA THR A 39 -8.38 20.93 10.04
C THR A 39 -6.92 20.80 9.64
N GLY A 40 -6.00 20.99 10.58
CA GLY A 40 -4.57 20.76 10.34
C GLY A 40 -4.27 19.33 9.92
N GLY A 41 -4.89 18.34 10.57
CA GLY A 41 -4.78 16.93 10.16
C GLY A 41 -5.30 16.68 8.75
N ALA A 42 -6.46 17.25 8.39
CA ALA A 42 -7.04 17.13 7.05
C ALA A 42 -6.12 17.73 5.98
N THR A 43 -5.53 18.91 6.21
CA THR A 43 -4.60 19.53 5.28
C THR A 43 -3.28 18.76 5.17
N ASN A 44 -2.73 18.29 6.30
CA ASN A 44 -1.47 17.52 6.30
C ASN A 44 -1.61 16.13 5.66
N CYS A 45 -2.82 15.58 5.60
CA CYS A 45 -3.11 14.31 4.93
C CYS A 45 -3.06 14.41 3.39
N ALA A 46 -3.24 15.61 2.82
CA ALA A 46 -3.37 15.79 1.38
C ALA A 46 -2.12 15.33 0.59
N LEU A 47 -0.93 15.73 1.03
CA LEU A 47 0.32 15.36 0.35
C LEU A 47 0.59 13.83 0.37
N PRO A 48 0.50 13.15 1.53
CA PRO A 48 0.58 11.68 1.57
C PRO A 48 -0.43 10.99 0.66
N VAL A 49 -1.70 11.44 0.66
CA VAL A 49 -2.76 10.86 -0.18
C VAL A 49 -2.43 11.03 -1.66
N ILE A 50 -1.98 12.22 -2.08
CA ILE A 50 -1.59 12.48 -3.47
C ILE A 50 -0.42 11.58 -3.88
N ASN A 51 0.59 11.42 -3.03
CA ASN A 51 1.73 10.56 -3.31
C ASN A 51 1.29 9.10 -3.46
N THR A 52 0.44 8.58 -2.58
CA THR A 52 -0.12 7.23 -2.72
C THR A 52 -0.92 7.10 -4.02
N CYS A 53 -1.82 8.04 -4.32
CA CYS A 53 -2.57 8.01 -5.57
C CYS A 53 -1.67 8.07 -6.82
N ALA A 54 -0.57 8.84 -6.77
CA ALA A 54 0.39 8.93 -7.85
C ALA A 54 1.16 7.61 -8.04
N ASP A 55 1.58 6.96 -6.95
CA ASP A 55 2.22 5.64 -6.99
C ASP A 55 1.29 4.58 -7.60
N VAL A 56 0.02 4.54 -7.17
CA VAL A 56 -1.01 3.64 -7.71
C VAL A 56 -1.25 3.90 -9.21
N GLY A 57 -1.39 5.18 -9.59
CA GLY A 57 -1.59 5.58 -10.98
C GLY A 57 -0.39 5.22 -11.86
N PHE A 58 0.83 5.42 -11.36
CA PHE A 58 2.07 5.01 -12.03
C PHE A 58 2.13 3.49 -12.19
N GLY A 59 1.81 2.74 -11.13
CA GLY A 59 1.75 1.27 -11.16
C GLY A 59 0.79 0.75 -12.22
N ALA A 60 -0.42 1.34 -12.32
CA ALA A 60 -1.39 0.98 -13.35
C ALA A 60 -0.86 1.20 -14.78
N VAL A 61 -0.17 2.32 -15.02
CA VAL A 61 0.43 2.62 -16.33
C VAL A 61 1.58 1.66 -16.63
N VAL A 62 2.47 1.40 -15.68
CA VAL A 62 3.59 0.44 -15.84
C VAL A 62 3.09 -0.97 -16.10
N GLY A 63 1.98 -1.39 -15.47
CA GLY A 63 1.35 -2.69 -15.77
C GLY A 63 0.80 -2.80 -17.19
N SER A 64 0.38 -1.67 -17.77
CA SER A 64 -0.27 -1.64 -19.08
C SER A 64 0.73 -1.66 -20.25
N VAL A 65 2.01 -1.36 -20.02
CA VAL A 65 3.00 -1.29 -21.10
C VAL A 65 3.54 -2.67 -21.50
N VAL A 66 3.73 -2.86 -22.80
CA VAL A 66 4.19 -4.14 -23.38
C VAL A 66 5.57 -4.55 -22.85
N GLY A 67 6.45 -3.58 -22.56
CA GLY A 67 7.78 -3.84 -21.99
C GLY A 67 7.71 -4.57 -20.64
N PHE A 68 6.75 -4.20 -19.79
CA PHE A 68 6.54 -4.86 -18.50
C PHE A 68 6.04 -6.30 -18.66
N LYS A 69 5.20 -6.55 -19.66
CA LYS A 69 4.71 -7.90 -19.99
C LYS A 69 5.83 -8.80 -20.53
N SER A 70 6.71 -8.28 -21.37
CA SER A 70 7.89 -9.01 -21.85
C SER A 70 8.87 -9.34 -20.72
N ILE A 71 9.16 -8.37 -19.84
CA ILE A 71 10.01 -8.59 -18.67
C ILE A 71 9.37 -9.62 -17.73
N SER A 72 8.07 -9.50 -17.45
CA SER A 72 7.33 -10.45 -16.62
C SER A 72 7.32 -11.85 -17.21
N ASN A 73 7.11 -12.00 -18.51
CA ASN A 73 7.14 -13.29 -19.19
C ASN A 73 8.56 -13.91 -19.19
N MET A 74 9.60 -13.09 -19.35
CA MET A 74 10.99 -13.55 -19.24
C MET A 74 11.30 -14.03 -17.82
N LEU A 75 10.79 -13.32 -16.80
CA LEU A 75 10.91 -13.68 -15.39
C LEU A 75 10.17 -14.97 -15.04
N LEU A 76 8.94 -15.12 -15.54
CA LEU A 76 8.10 -16.32 -15.36
C LEU A 76 8.65 -17.53 -16.13
N SER A 77 9.47 -17.30 -17.16
CA SER A 77 10.14 -18.36 -17.91
C SER A 77 11.41 -18.87 -17.22
N ILE A 78 11.87 -18.21 -16.14
CA ILE A 78 12.97 -18.72 -15.32
C ILE A 78 12.42 -19.92 -14.50
N PRO A 79 13.02 -21.12 -14.63
CA PRO A 79 12.57 -22.28 -13.87
C PRO A 79 12.75 -22.03 -12.37
N GLY A 80 11.65 -21.94 -11.62
CA GLY A 80 11.65 -21.65 -10.18
C GLY A 80 10.25 -21.53 -9.58
N THR A 81 10.18 -21.43 -8.25
CA THR A 81 8.91 -21.19 -7.54
C THR A 81 8.34 -19.81 -7.87
N PRO A 82 7.01 -19.62 -7.97
CA PRO A 82 6.36 -18.34 -8.26
C PRO A 82 6.85 -17.16 -7.38
N LEU A 83 7.26 -17.46 -6.15
CA LEU A 83 7.87 -16.52 -5.20
C LEU A 83 9.16 -15.84 -5.71
N ILE A 84 9.96 -16.54 -6.52
CA ILE A 84 11.21 -16.01 -7.07
C ILE A 84 10.90 -15.01 -8.19
N SER A 85 9.92 -15.32 -9.02
CA SER A 85 9.43 -14.37 -10.03
C SER A 85 8.81 -13.14 -9.38
N LEU A 86 8.06 -13.31 -8.28
CA LEU A 86 7.52 -12.18 -7.50
C LEU A 86 8.64 -11.30 -6.94
N SER A 87 9.64 -11.91 -6.31
CA SER A 87 10.70 -11.18 -5.63
C SER A 87 11.59 -10.42 -6.62
N LEU A 88 11.87 -10.97 -7.80
CA LEU A 88 12.56 -10.22 -8.86
C LEU A 88 11.70 -9.10 -9.43
N ALA A 89 10.41 -9.33 -9.68
CA ALA A 89 9.53 -8.30 -10.22
C ALA A 89 9.37 -7.14 -9.23
N THR A 90 9.24 -7.45 -7.95
CA THR A 90 9.19 -6.48 -6.87
C THR A 90 10.51 -5.72 -6.75
N GLN A 91 11.66 -6.38 -6.83
CA GLN A 91 12.97 -5.71 -6.81
C GLN A 91 13.18 -4.78 -8.02
N LEU A 92 12.73 -5.19 -9.21
CA LEU A 92 12.74 -4.34 -10.40
C LEU A 92 11.86 -3.09 -10.20
N LEU A 93 10.64 -3.27 -9.69
CA LEU A 93 9.74 -2.16 -9.40
C LEU A 93 10.28 -1.25 -8.29
N CYS A 94 10.87 -1.79 -7.23
CA CYS A 94 11.59 -1.03 -6.22
C CYS A 94 12.79 -0.27 -6.80
N GLY A 95 13.50 -0.87 -7.76
CA GLY A 95 14.59 -0.21 -8.49
C GLY A 95 14.11 0.94 -9.36
N ILE A 96 13.00 0.77 -10.07
CA ILE A 96 12.40 1.80 -10.94
C ILE A 96 11.82 2.95 -10.10
N THR A 97 11.18 2.63 -8.98
CA THR A 97 10.54 3.62 -8.09
C THR A 97 11.51 4.26 -7.11
N GLY A 98 12.72 3.69 -6.93
CA GLY A 98 13.74 4.19 -6.01
C GLY A 98 13.37 4.12 -4.51
N SER A 99 12.21 3.52 -4.18
CA SER A 99 11.69 3.43 -2.81
C SER A 99 11.14 2.04 -2.54
N ALA A 100 11.64 1.39 -1.49
CA ALA A 100 11.22 0.03 -1.12
C ALA A 100 9.73 -0.05 -0.74
N SER A 101 9.19 0.95 -0.05
CA SER A 101 7.78 0.97 0.36
C SER A 101 6.83 1.28 -0.80
N GLY A 102 7.24 2.17 -1.72
CA GLY A 102 6.45 2.51 -2.91
C GLY A 102 6.45 1.36 -3.93
N GLY A 103 7.63 0.79 -4.21
CA GLY A 103 7.79 -0.32 -5.14
C GLY A 103 7.06 -1.59 -4.69
N LEU A 104 7.04 -1.89 -3.39
CA LEU A 104 6.26 -3.00 -2.84
C LEU A 104 4.75 -2.78 -2.98
N GLY A 105 4.26 -1.56 -2.74
CA GLY A 105 2.84 -1.21 -2.91
C GLY A 105 2.40 -1.40 -4.36
N ILE A 106 3.19 -0.87 -5.31
CA ILE A 106 2.95 -1.03 -6.75
C ILE A 106 3.00 -2.50 -7.18
N ALA A 107 3.96 -3.27 -6.68
CA ALA A 107 4.07 -4.70 -6.98
C ALA A 107 2.86 -5.49 -6.46
N MET A 108 2.38 -5.18 -5.26
CA MET A 108 1.17 -5.79 -4.71
C MET A 108 -0.06 -5.44 -5.56
N GLU A 109 -0.25 -4.21 -5.98
CA GLU A 109 -1.40 -3.85 -6.83
C GLU A 109 -1.38 -4.54 -8.20
N LEU A 110 -0.19 -4.64 -8.81
CA LEU A 110 0.00 -5.26 -10.12
C LEU A 110 -0.16 -6.77 -10.07
N PHE A 111 0.43 -7.41 -9.05
CA PHE A 111 0.59 -8.84 -9.04
C PHE A 111 -0.24 -9.59 -8.00
N ALA A 112 -0.89 -8.93 -7.03
CA ALA A 112 -1.67 -9.63 -6.01
C ALA A 112 -2.71 -10.57 -6.63
N LYS A 113 -3.42 -10.14 -7.68
CA LYS A 113 -4.39 -11.00 -8.37
C LYS A 113 -3.73 -12.20 -9.04
N GLN A 114 -2.56 -12.02 -9.63
CA GLN A 114 -1.82 -13.07 -10.32
C GLN A 114 -1.24 -14.08 -9.33
N PHE A 115 -0.69 -13.63 -8.20
CA PHE A 115 -0.16 -14.53 -7.17
C PHE A 115 -1.24 -15.25 -6.38
N LEU A 116 -2.36 -14.59 -6.06
CA LEU A 116 -3.54 -15.24 -5.51
C LEU A 116 -4.07 -16.36 -6.42
N SER A 117 -4.06 -16.14 -7.74
CA SER A 117 -4.47 -17.16 -8.71
C SER A 117 -3.52 -18.35 -8.82
N LEU A 118 -2.25 -18.17 -8.41
CA LEU A 118 -1.22 -19.22 -8.35
C LEU A 118 -1.25 -19.99 -7.01
N GLY A 119 -2.23 -19.71 -6.14
CA GLY A 119 -2.40 -20.40 -4.85
C GLY A 119 -1.46 -19.91 -3.75
N LEU A 120 -0.83 -18.74 -3.92
CA LEU A 120 -0.02 -18.13 -2.86
C LEU A 120 -0.92 -17.42 -1.84
N ASN A 121 -0.61 -17.63 -0.57
CA ASN A 121 -1.29 -16.92 0.52
C ASN A 121 -1.01 -15.41 0.43
N PRO A 122 -2.03 -14.55 0.64
CA PRO A 122 -1.90 -13.08 0.58
C PRO A 122 -1.15 -12.45 1.76
N GLU A 123 -0.36 -13.23 2.51
CA GLU A 123 0.34 -12.76 3.72
C GLU A 123 1.72 -12.18 3.43
#